data_AF-A0A1V5JSG9-F1
#
_entry.id   AF-A0A1V5JSG9-F1
#
_cell.length_a   1.000
_cell.length_b   1.000
_cell.length_c   1.000
_cell.angle_alpha   90.00
_cell.angle_beta   90.00
_cell.angle_gamma   90.00
#
_symmetry.space_group_name_H-M   'P 1'
#
loop_
_entity.id
_entity.type
_entity.pdbx_description
1 polymer ?
#
loop_
_entity_poly.entity_id
_entity_poly.type
_entity_poly.pdbx_seq_one_letter_code
_entity_poly.pdbx_strand_id
1 'polypeptide(L)'
;MRGFWPHIDDLARCLPLAEQAFVIEEHLKAEPEMLKNYVYHSTRQLKLYADLVEKGVPERDALYCVPRNVRVRTLESYDAINALSLELPLRLCTECEPERRHTSELKAKELRELLPEMDFLLEPKCSLGYCTEGNFCGQIKRLNPNYNVELHQSLAKLIADAGL
;
A
#
# COMPACT_ATOMS: atom_id res chain seq x y z
N MET A 1 -18.83 -26.38 9.11
CA MET A 1 -18.89 -25.66 7.80
C MET A 1 -17.66 -26.02 6.95
N ARG A 2 -17.55 -27.30 6.54
CA ARG A 2 -16.55 -27.76 5.57
C ARG A 2 -17.32 -28.46 4.46
N GLY A 3 -17.16 -28.00 3.22
CA GLY A 3 -17.81 -28.60 2.06
C GLY A 3 -18.77 -27.67 1.35
N PHE A 4 -18.23 -26.69 0.60
CA PHE A 4 -18.93 -26.17 -0.57
C PHE A 4 -18.01 -25.47 -1.58
N TRP A 5 -16.73 -25.87 -1.73
CA TRP A 5 -15.84 -25.23 -2.73
C TRP A 5 -15.71 -26.08 -4.00
N PRO A 6 -16.20 -25.61 -5.17
CA PRO A 6 -15.75 -26.07 -6.48
C PRO A 6 -14.23 -26.10 -6.51
N HIS A 7 -13.72 -27.22 -6.95
CA HIS A 7 -12.33 -27.58 -6.82
C HIS A 7 -11.55 -26.87 -7.94
N ILE A 8 -10.50 -26.12 -7.61
CA ILE A 8 -9.47 -25.80 -8.61
C ILE A 8 -8.71 -27.11 -8.84
N ASP A 9 -8.89 -27.70 -10.01
CA ASP A 9 -8.33 -29.02 -10.34
C ASP A 9 -6.83 -28.98 -10.65
N ASP A 10 -6.33 -27.83 -11.14
CA ASP A 10 -4.92 -27.63 -11.46
C ASP A 10 -4.49 -26.20 -11.07
N LEU A 11 -3.92 -26.05 -9.87
CA LEU A 11 -3.41 -24.78 -9.38
C LEU A 11 -2.20 -24.29 -10.20
N ALA A 12 -1.34 -25.20 -10.65
CA ALA A 12 -0.12 -24.86 -11.38
C ALA A 12 -0.45 -24.16 -12.70
N ARG A 13 -1.49 -24.62 -13.40
CA ARG A 13 -2.00 -23.98 -14.62
C ARG A 13 -2.59 -22.59 -14.36
N CYS A 14 -3.32 -22.42 -13.26
CA CYS A 14 -4.05 -21.19 -12.96
C CYS A 14 -3.17 -20.12 -12.29
N LEU A 15 -2.09 -20.52 -11.61
CA LEU A 15 -1.27 -19.61 -10.82
C LEU A 15 -0.67 -18.45 -11.64
N PRO A 16 -0.10 -18.64 -12.85
CA PRO A 16 0.44 -17.51 -13.62
C PRO A 16 -0.63 -16.48 -14.02
N LEU A 17 -1.88 -16.92 -14.23
CA LEU A 17 -3.01 -16.01 -14.52
C LEU A 17 -3.47 -15.30 -13.24
N ALA A 18 -3.55 -16.04 -12.14
CA ALA A 18 -3.88 -15.49 -10.83
C ALA A 18 -2.85 -14.44 -10.39
N GLU A 19 -1.56 -14.70 -10.61
CA GLU A 19 -0.48 -13.75 -10.34
C GLU A 19 -0.48 -12.55 -11.28
N GLN A 20 -1.23 -12.55 -12.39
CA GLN A 20 -1.42 -11.34 -13.21
C GLN A 20 -2.62 -10.51 -12.73
N ALA A 21 -3.63 -11.17 -12.17
CA ALA A 21 -4.89 -10.56 -11.74
C ALA A 21 -4.90 -10.13 -10.27
N PHE A 22 -4.11 -10.79 -9.41
CA PHE A 22 -4.11 -10.58 -7.97
C PHE A 22 -2.71 -10.29 -7.41
N VAL A 23 -2.66 -9.61 -6.28
CA VAL A 23 -1.48 -9.53 -5.41
C VAL A 23 -1.46 -10.79 -4.56
N ILE A 24 -0.38 -11.57 -4.63
CA ILE A 24 -0.23 -12.84 -3.92
C ILE A 24 1.09 -12.82 -3.16
N GLU A 25 1.00 -12.85 -1.84
CA GLU A 25 2.14 -12.81 -0.94
C GLU A 25 2.95 -14.12 -0.94
N GLU A 26 4.26 -14.03 -0.72
CA GLU A 26 5.17 -15.18 -0.82
C GLU A 26 4.88 -16.25 0.25
N HIS A 27 4.51 -15.84 1.47
CA HIS A 27 4.11 -16.76 2.53
C HIS A 27 2.87 -17.58 2.16
N LEU A 28 1.96 -17.02 1.35
CA LEU A 28 0.80 -17.73 0.86
C LEU A 28 1.17 -18.74 -0.23
N LYS A 29 2.15 -18.41 -1.08
CA LYS A 29 2.68 -19.34 -2.09
C LYS A 29 3.35 -20.56 -1.48
N ALA A 30 3.95 -20.40 -0.30
CA ALA A 30 4.51 -21.50 0.48
C ALA A 30 3.44 -22.46 1.05
N GLU A 31 2.14 -22.10 1.01
CA GLU A 31 1.02 -22.92 1.49
C GLU A 31 0.01 -23.25 0.37
N PRO A 32 0.21 -24.34 -0.39
CA PRO A 32 -0.56 -24.63 -1.61
C PRO A 32 -2.07 -24.70 -1.42
N GLU A 33 -2.55 -25.29 -0.33
CA GLU A 33 -3.99 -25.38 -0.04
C GLU A 33 -4.61 -24.02 0.28
N MET A 34 -3.87 -23.15 0.99
CA MET A 34 -4.32 -21.80 1.29
C MET A 34 -4.29 -20.93 0.04
N LEU A 35 -3.23 -21.04 -0.78
CA LEU A 35 -3.14 -20.38 -2.08
C LEU A 35 -4.31 -20.76 -2.99
N LYS A 36 -4.65 -22.06 -3.06
CA LYS A 36 -5.80 -22.55 -3.83
C LYS A 36 -7.10 -21.89 -3.37
N ASN A 37 -7.35 -21.87 -2.07
CA ASN A 37 -8.54 -21.23 -1.50
C ASN A 37 -8.58 -19.73 -1.79
N TYR A 38 -7.44 -19.06 -1.67
CA TYR A 38 -7.31 -17.63 -1.93
C TYR A 38 -7.64 -17.27 -3.38
N VAL A 39 -7.04 -17.97 -4.35
CA VAL A 39 -7.28 -17.76 -5.78
C VAL A 39 -8.74 -18.05 -6.12
N TYR A 40 -9.29 -19.14 -5.57
CA TYR A 40 -10.68 -19.53 -5.78
C TYR A 40 -11.67 -18.45 -5.32
N HIS A 41 -11.54 -17.96 -4.08
CA HIS A 41 -12.45 -16.94 -3.53
C HIS A 41 -12.33 -15.61 -4.27
N SER A 42 -11.09 -15.19 -4.57
CA SER A 42 -10.84 -13.96 -5.33
C SER A 42 -11.50 -14.01 -6.71
N THR A 43 -11.38 -15.14 -7.40
CA THR A 43 -11.99 -15.35 -8.72
C THR A 43 -13.51 -15.36 -8.64
N ARG A 44 -14.11 -15.96 -7.60
CA ARG A 44 -15.57 -15.99 -7.42
C ARG A 44 -16.16 -14.61 -7.19
N GLN A 45 -15.45 -13.74 -6.47
CA GLN A 45 -15.89 -12.36 -6.27
C GLN A 45 -15.85 -11.57 -7.59
N LEU A 46 -14.84 -11.78 -8.42
CA LEU A 46 -14.79 -11.20 -9.77
C LEU A 46 -15.89 -11.74 -10.69
N LYS A 47 -16.23 -13.03 -10.58
CA LYS A 47 -17.38 -13.59 -11.28
C LYS A 47 -18.69 -12.94 -10.82
N LEU A 48 -18.88 -12.77 -9.51
CA LEU A 48 -20.06 -12.09 -8.98
C LEU A 48 -20.16 -10.66 -9.49
N TYR A 49 -19.03 -9.93 -9.56
CA TYR A 49 -18.98 -8.60 -10.16
C TYR A 49 -19.50 -8.62 -11.60
N ALA A 50 -19.00 -9.52 -12.44
CA ALA A 50 -19.45 -9.65 -13.84
C ALA A 50 -20.96 -9.97 -13.92
N ASP A 51 -21.43 -10.93 -13.12
CA ASP A 51 -22.84 -11.33 -13.08
C ASP A 51 -23.76 -10.17 -12.64
N LEU A 52 -23.30 -9.28 -11.75
CA LEU A 52 -24.05 -8.08 -11.32
C LEU A 52 -24.14 -7.04 -12.45
N VAL A 53 -23.03 -6.78 -13.12
CA VAL A 53 -22.96 -5.83 -14.25
C VAL A 53 -23.84 -6.31 -15.41
N GLU A 54 -23.79 -7.60 -15.75
CA GLU A 54 -24.64 -8.21 -16.79
C GLU A 54 -26.14 -8.07 -16.49
N LYS A 55 -26.52 -8.03 -15.20
CA LYS A 55 -27.90 -7.82 -14.75
C LYS A 55 -28.31 -6.35 -14.67
N GLY A 56 -27.45 -5.43 -15.08
CA GLY A 56 -27.73 -4.00 -15.12
C GLY A 56 -27.47 -3.26 -13.81
N VAL A 57 -26.76 -3.86 -12.84
CA VAL A 57 -26.26 -3.12 -11.67
C VAL A 57 -25.17 -2.16 -12.15
N PRO A 58 -25.20 -0.86 -11.76
CA PRO A 58 -24.14 0.08 -12.12
C PRO A 58 -22.77 -0.44 -11.69
N GLU A 59 -21.75 -0.33 -12.54
CA GLU A 59 -20.39 -0.85 -12.26
C GLU A 59 -19.85 -0.35 -10.92
N ARG A 60 -20.05 0.94 -10.62
CA ARG A 60 -19.69 1.56 -9.32
C ARG A 60 -20.26 0.79 -8.13
N ASP A 61 -21.51 0.36 -8.24
CA ASP A 61 -22.22 -0.35 -7.17
C ASP A 61 -21.86 -1.86 -7.18
N ALA A 62 -21.51 -2.43 -8.33
CA ALA A 62 -20.99 -3.79 -8.41
C ALA A 62 -19.59 -3.93 -7.76
N LEU A 63 -18.78 -2.86 -7.76
CA LEU A 63 -17.43 -2.87 -7.15
C LEU A 63 -17.43 -3.24 -5.66
N TYR A 64 -18.54 -3.09 -4.93
CA TYR A 64 -18.62 -3.47 -3.51
C TYR A 64 -18.35 -4.96 -3.25
N CYS A 65 -18.44 -5.83 -4.26
CA CYS A 65 -18.08 -7.24 -4.11
C CYS A 65 -16.63 -7.57 -4.51
N VAL A 66 -15.93 -6.66 -5.21
CA VAL A 66 -14.58 -6.89 -5.73
C VAL A 66 -13.57 -6.94 -4.57
N PRO A 67 -12.67 -7.94 -4.54
CA PRO A 67 -11.73 -8.06 -3.44
C PRO A 67 -10.58 -7.06 -3.57
N ARG A 68 -10.02 -6.64 -2.44
CA ARG A 68 -8.94 -5.64 -2.40
C ARG A 68 -7.62 -6.11 -2.99
N ASN A 69 -7.44 -7.42 -3.16
CA ASN A 69 -6.23 -8.01 -3.69
C ASN A 69 -6.15 -7.99 -5.22
N VAL A 70 -7.14 -7.45 -5.93
CA VAL A 70 -7.05 -7.28 -7.38
C VAL A 70 -5.88 -6.37 -7.73
N ARG A 71 -5.04 -6.81 -8.65
CA ARG A 71 -3.93 -6.00 -9.14
C ARG A 71 -4.47 -4.89 -10.01
N VAL A 72 -4.21 -3.66 -9.59
CA VAL A 72 -4.48 -2.45 -10.36
C VAL A 72 -3.17 -1.96 -10.94
N ARG A 73 -3.19 -1.54 -12.21
CA ARG A 73 -2.07 -0.84 -12.84
C ARG A 73 -2.38 0.64 -12.80
N THR A 74 -1.48 1.43 -12.19
CA THR A 74 -1.60 2.88 -12.16
C THR A 74 -0.54 3.51 -13.05
N LEU A 75 -0.94 4.53 -13.80
CA LEU A 75 -0.02 5.47 -14.43
C LEU A 75 -0.15 6.77 -13.64
N GLU A 76 0.97 7.23 -13.11
CA GLU A 76 1.00 8.40 -12.23
C GLU A 76 1.99 9.42 -12.79
N SER A 77 1.61 10.69 -12.72
CA SER A 77 2.44 11.81 -13.15
C SER A 77 2.40 12.87 -12.08
N TYR A 78 3.57 13.34 -11.69
CA TYR A 78 3.74 14.38 -10.68
C TYR A 78 4.71 15.42 -11.23
N ASP A 79 4.47 16.69 -10.94
CA ASP A 79 5.57 17.66 -10.97
C ASP A 79 6.52 17.40 -9.77
N ALA A 80 7.69 18.03 -9.81
CA ALA A 80 8.70 17.85 -8.76
C ALA A 80 8.21 18.26 -7.37
N ILE A 81 7.41 19.32 -7.26
CA ILE A 81 6.90 19.80 -5.96
C ILE A 81 5.97 18.76 -5.37
N ASN A 82 5.01 18.27 -6.14
CA ASN A 82 4.05 17.27 -5.70
C ASN A 82 4.73 15.93 -5.38
N ALA A 83 5.71 15.50 -6.18
CA ALA A 83 6.48 14.29 -5.93
C ALA A 83 7.25 14.37 -4.60
N LEU A 84 7.96 15.49 -4.38
CA LEU A 84 8.93 15.64 -3.29
C LEU A 84 8.32 16.16 -1.97
N SER A 85 7.17 16.82 -2.00
CA SER A 85 6.54 17.39 -0.80
C SER A 85 5.30 16.64 -0.32
N LEU A 86 4.61 15.94 -1.23
CA LEU A 86 3.36 15.25 -0.92
C LEU A 86 3.49 13.75 -1.11
N GLU A 87 3.74 13.28 -2.33
CA GLU A 87 3.66 11.85 -2.64
C GLU A 87 4.71 11.05 -1.86
N LEU A 88 6.00 11.26 -2.11
CA LEU A 88 7.04 10.42 -1.51
C LEU A 88 7.13 10.59 0.02
N PRO A 89 7.14 11.81 0.59
CA PRO A 89 7.29 11.94 2.04
C PRO A 89 6.13 11.34 2.85
N LEU A 90 4.92 11.30 2.27
CA LEU A 90 3.76 10.67 2.91
C LEU A 90 3.74 9.16 2.67
N ARG A 91 4.10 8.69 1.47
CA ARG A 91 4.01 7.26 1.14
C ARG A 91 5.18 6.43 1.64
N LEU A 92 6.32 7.05 1.94
CA LEU A 92 7.45 6.39 2.59
C LEU A 92 7.24 6.20 4.10
N CYS A 93 6.21 6.83 4.70
CA CYS A 93 5.88 6.66 6.12
C CYS A 93 5.49 5.21 6.44
N THR A 94 5.85 4.73 7.64
CA THR A 94 5.53 3.37 8.09
C THR A 94 4.03 3.12 8.30
N GLU A 95 3.25 4.19 8.51
CA GLU A 95 1.79 4.13 8.63
C GLU A 95 1.10 4.02 7.26
N CYS A 96 1.82 4.21 6.15
CA CYS A 96 1.28 4.00 4.82
C CYS A 96 1.02 2.50 4.57
N GLU A 97 -0.06 2.21 3.84
CA GLU A 97 -0.38 0.86 3.34
C GLU A 97 0.89 0.22 2.71
N PRO A 98 1.29 -1.01 3.14
CA PRO A 98 2.56 -1.61 2.75
C PRO A 98 2.81 -1.65 1.23
N GLU A 99 1.78 -1.93 0.45
CA GLU A 99 1.85 -2.01 -1.01
C GLU A 99 2.13 -0.64 -1.65
N ARG A 100 1.46 0.42 -1.14
CA ARG A 100 1.72 1.79 -1.59
C ARG A 100 3.10 2.28 -1.13
N ARG A 101 3.52 1.88 0.06
CA ARG A 101 4.85 2.19 0.56
C ARG A 101 5.93 1.52 -0.30
N HIS A 102 5.79 0.23 -0.59
CA HIS A 102 6.74 -0.52 -1.41
C HIS A 102 6.89 0.10 -2.81
N THR A 103 5.79 0.42 -3.49
CA THR A 103 5.85 1.10 -4.80
C THR A 103 6.53 2.47 -4.68
N SER A 104 6.36 3.19 -3.57
CA SER A 104 6.99 4.49 -3.35
C SER A 104 8.48 4.38 -2.99
N GLU A 105 8.90 3.32 -2.30
CA GLU A 105 10.31 3.02 -2.06
C GLU A 105 11.06 2.74 -3.38
N LEU A 106 10.42 2.04 -4.32
CA LEU A 106 10.95 1.84 -5.67
C LEU A 106 11.07 3.18 -6.42
N LYS A 107 10.02 4.02 -6.41
CA LYS A 107 10.07 5.38 -7.01
C LYS A 107 11.20 6.21 -6.41
N ALA A 108 11.34 6.20 -5.08
CA ALA A 108 12.36 6.96 -4.38
C ALA A 108 13.77 6.47 -4.76
N LYS A 109 13.99 5.16 -4.88
CA LYS A 109 15.26 4.59 -5.34
C LYS A 109 15.65 5.13 -6.73
N GLU A 110 14.74 5.05 -7.71
CA GLU A 110 15.01 5.55 -9.07
C GLU A 110 15.29 7.06 -9.06
N LEU A 111 14.54 7.83 -8.26
CA LEU A 111 14.75 9.28 -8.14
C LEU A 111 16.07 9.65 -7.45
N ARG A 112 16.56 8.85 -6.50
CA ARG A 112 17.88 9.07 -5.88
C ARG A 112 19.02 8.94 -6.88
N GLU A 113 18.88 8.01 -7.82
CA GLU A 113 19.87 7.81 -8.89
C GLU A 113 19.85 8.99 -9.89
N LEU A 114 18.67 9.57 -10.14
CA LEU A 114 18.49 10.69 -11.07
C LEU A 114 18.80 12.07 -10.46
N LEU A 115 18.47 12.28 -9.18
CA LEU A 115 18.55 13.56 -8.46
C LEU A 115 19.24 13.38 -7.09
N PRO A 116 20.52 12.97 -7.06
CA PRO A 116 21.23 12.67 -5.82
C PRO A 116 21.32 13.87 -4.86
N GLU A 117 21.33 15.10 -5.39
CA GLU A 117 21.32 16.33 -4.61
C GLU A 117 20.02 16.54 -3.81
N MET A 118 18.93 15.85 -4.18
CA MET A 118 17.63 15.93 -3.53
C MET A 118 17.31 14.71 -2.64
N ASP A 119 18.26 13.82 -2.39
CA ASP A 119 18.03 12.59 -1.61
C ASP A 119 17.42 12.86 -0.22
N PHE A 120 17.80 13.97 0.42
CA PHE A 120 17.25 14.37 1.71
C PHE A 120 15.73 14.63 1.71
N LEU A 121 15.14 14.87 0.54
CA LEU A 121 13.69 15.03 0.33
C LEU A 121 12.99 13.71 -0.02
N LEU A 122 13.74 12.67 -0.38
CA LEU A 122 13.24 11.33 -0.74
C LEU A 122 13.14 10.43 0.50
N GLU A 123 12.71 11.00 1.61
CA GLU A 123 12.59 10.37 2.93
C GLU A 123 11.20 10.69 3.51
N PRO A 124 10.68 9.91 4.48
CA PRO A 124 9.41 10.21 5.12
C PRO A 124 9.42 11.61 5.75
N LYS A 125 8.27 12.30 5.85
CA LYS A 125 8.20 13.68 6.39
C LYS A 125 8.90 13.90 7.73
N CYS A 126 9.01 12.86 8.55
CA CYS A 126 9.72 12.91 9.82
C CYS A 126 11.23 13.19 9.67
N SER A 127 11.79 13.08 8.46
CA SER A 127 13.13 13.54 8.07
C SER A 127 13.41 15.00 8.40
N LEU A 128 12.37 15.83 8.47
CA LEU A 128 12.44 17.24 8.81
C LEU A 128 12.63 17.52 10.32
N GLY A 129 12.78 16.48 11.14
CA GLY A 129 13.11 16.59 12.57
C GLY A 129 11.91 16.48 13.52
N TYR A 130 10.70 16.31 12.99
CA TYR A 130 9.48 16.09 13.78
C TYR A 130 8.55 15.10 13.07
N CYS A 131 8.01 14.14 13.81
CA CYS A 131 7.02 13.20 13.27
C CYS A 131 5.63 13.85 13.28
N THR A 132 4.97 13.90 12.13
CA THR A 132 3.64 14.52 11.96
C THR A 132 2.48 13.56 12.29
N GLU A 133 2.75 12.30 12.59
CA GLU A 133 1.74 11.34 13.01
C GLU A 133 1.42 11.51 14.50
N GLY A 134 0.20 11.14 14.91
CA GLY A 134 -0.21 11.26 16.31
C GLY A 134 0.60 10.39 17.29
N ASN A 135 1.10 9.24 16.81
CA ASN A 135 2.08 8.42 17.51
C ASN A 135 3.31 8.28 16.60
N PHE A 136 4.50 8.56 17.13
CA PHE A 136 5.72 8.44 16.34
C PHE A 136 6.24 6.99 16.32
N CYS A 137 6.72 6.57 15.15
CA CYS A 137 7.40 5.29 14.99
C CYS A 137 8.91 5.41 15.25
N GLY A 138 9.64 4.29 15.22
CA GLY A 138 11.08 4.26 15.47
C GLY A 138 11.95 5.04 14.46
N GLN A 139 11.42 5.37 13.27
CA GLN A 139 12.20 6.01 12.20
C GLN A 139 12.75 7.39 12.60
N ILE A 140 11.98 8.19 13.36
CA ILE A 140 12.42 9.52 13.82
C ILE A 140 13.69 9.43 14.69
N LYS A 141 13.90 8.30 15.37
CA LYS A 141 15.07 8.09 16.24
C LYS A 141 16.38 7.98 15.46
N ARG A 142 16.34 7.69 14.15
CA ARG A 142 17.51 7.77 13.27
C ARG A 142 18.07 9.19 13.21
N LEU A 143 17.21 10.20 13.33
CA LEU A 143 17.55 11.62 13.22
C LEU A 143 17.75 12.25 14.59
N ASN A 144 16.86 11.93 15.53
CA ASN A 144 16.93 12.39 16.91
C ASN A 144 16.82 11.18 17.86
N PRO A 145 17.95 10.58 18.29
CA PRO A 145 17.95 9.44 19.19
C PRO A 145 17.22 9.66 20.52
N ASN A 146 17.13 10.93 20.96
CA ASN A 146 16.47 11.34 22.19
C ASN A 146 14.97 11.65 22.00
N TYR A 147 14.42 11.40 20.81
CA TYR A 147 13.01 11.65 20.53
C TYR A 147 12.13 10.74 21.39
N ASN A 148 11.35 11.36 22.27
CA ASN A 148 10.49 10.72 23.25
C ASN A 148 9.08 11.34 23.24
N VAL A 149 8.19 10.80 24.08
CA VAL A 149 6.78 11.20 24.12
C VAL A 149 6.65 12.64 24.61
N GLU A 150 7.42 13.05 25.63
CA GLU A 150 7.37 14.41 26.16
C GLU A 150 7.78 15.45 25.11
N LEU A 151 8.87 15.19 24.38
CA LEU A 151 9.34 16.03 23.29
C LEU A 151 8.31 16.09 22.16
N HIS A 152 7.73 14.95 21.78
CA HIS A 152 6.74 14.90 20.71
C HIS A 152 5.48 15.72 21.06
N GLN A 153 4.97 15.59 22.29
CA GLN A 153 3.81 16.34 22.76
C GLN A 153 4.09 17.83 22.90
N SER A 154 5.26 18.21 23.40
CA SER A 154 5.64 19.63 23.51
C SER A 154 5.75 20.30 22.15
N LEU A 155 6.38 19.65 21.17
CA LEU A 155 6.46 20.15 19.80
C LEU A 155 5.08 20.21 19.12
N ALA A 156 4.23 19.18 19.30
CA ALA A 156 2.86 19.19 18.81
C ALA A 156 2.08 20.40 19.32
N LYS A 157 2.21 20.71 20.61
CA LYS A 157 1.59 21.88 21.24
C LYS A 157 2.12 23.18 20.65
N LEU A 158 3.44 23.31 20.51
CA LEU A 158 4.06 24.51 19.93
C LEU A 158 3.59 24.77 18.49
N ILE A 159 3.46 23.71 17.68
CA ILE A 159 2.96 23.81 16.30
C ILE A 159 1.50 24.27 16.30
N ALA A 160 0.66 23.65 17.13
CA ALA A 160 -0.75 24.03 17.28
C ALA A 160 -0.92 25.49 17.74
N ASP A 161 -0.10 25.92 18.71
CA ASP A 161 -0.11 27.30 19.23
C ASP A 161 0.38 28.31 18.17
N ALA A 162 1.27 27.91 17.27
CA ALA A 162 1.77 28.73 16.17
C ALA A 162 0.80 28.85 14.97
N GLY A 163 -0.28 28.06 14.96
CA GLY A 163 -1.24 28.01 13.85
C GLY A 163 -0.65 27.43 12.56
N LEU A 164 0.35 26.56 12.68
CA LEU A 164 1.01 25.86 11.58
C LEU A 164 0.46 24.44 11.39
#